data_AF-A0A7V7TW19-F1
#
_entry.id   AF-A0A7V7TW19-F1
#
_cell.length_a   1.000
_cell.length_b   1.000
_cell.length_c   1.000
_cell.angle_alpha   90.00
_cell.angle_beta   90.00
_cell.angle_gamma   90.00
#
_symmetry.space_group_name_H-M   'P 1'
#
loop_
_entity.id
_entity.type
_entity.pdbx_description
1 polymer ?
#
loop_
_entity_poly.entity_id
_entity_poly.type
_entity_poly.pdbx_seq_one_letter_code
_entity_poly.pdbx_strand_id
1 'polypeptide(L)' 'MRLPAEVMERHGISEGGMMVLEDRGSSIVMRTFAEFVADIQAWSREVLGDKNLTVDDFLAERRRDAAREFSED' A
#
# COMPACT_ATOMS: atom_id res chain seq x y z
N MET A 1 27.82 -1.73 13.18
CA MET A 1 26.72 -1.40 14.12
C MET A 1 25.45 -2.10 13.63
N ARG A 2 24.59 -2.56 14.55
CA ARG A 2 23.25 -3.09 14.25
C ARG A 2 22.22 -2.19 14.93
N LEU A 3 21.02 -2.10 14.34
CA LEU A 3 19.89 -1.45 15.01
C LEU A 3 19.60 -2.15 16.35
N PRO A 4 19.15 -1.43 17.38
CA PRO A 4 18.73 -2.04 18.63
C PRO A 4 17.60 -3.05 18.40
N ALA A 5 17.64 -4.19 19.09
CA ALA A 5 16.65 -5.26 18.93
C ALA A 5 15.22 -4.78 19.17
N GLU A 6 15.02 -3.92 20.18
CA GLU A 6 13.72 -3.31 20.50
C GLU A 6 13.15 -2.48 19.34
N VAL A 7 14.01 -1.78 18.58
CA VAL A 7 13.60 -1.01 17.41
C VAL A 7 13.22 -1.95 16.27
N MET A 8 13.96 -3.05 16.09
CA MET A 8 13.66 -4.03 15.05
C MET A 8 12.33 -4.76 15.32
N GLU A 9 12.06 -5.12 16.57
CA GLU A 9 10.83 -5.81 16.97
C GLU A 9 9.59 -4.92 16.81
N ARG A 10 9.68 -3.67 17.29
CA ARG A 10 8.58 -2.69 17.19
C ARG A 10 8.11 -2.44 15.75
N HIS A 11 9.03 -2.49 14.79
CA HIS A 11 8.76 -2.24 13.38
C HIS A 11 8.66 -3.52 12.54
N GLY A 12 8.56 -4.70 13.17
CA GLY A 12 8.42 -5.98 12.46
C GLY A 12 9.63 -6.34 11.56
N ILE A 13 10.78 -5.71 11.80
CA ILE A 13 12.01 -5.89 11.01
C ILE A 13 12.67 -7.23 11.36
N SER A 14 12.49 -7.71 12.59
CA SER A 14 13.09 -8.94 13.10
C SER A 14 12.64 -10.21 12.37
N GLU A 15 11.51 -10.19 11.67
CA GLU A 15 10.93 -11.36 11.00
C GLU A 15 11.37 -11.53 9.54
N GLY A 16 12.27 -10.66 9.03
CA GLY A 16 12.80 -10.79 7.67
C GLY A 16 11.85 -10.32 6.57
N GLY A 17 10.93 -9.41 6.89
CA GLY A 17 10.00 -8.80 5.95
C GLY A 17 10.67 -7.86 4.93
N MET A 18 9.95 -7.57 3.83
CA MET A 18 10.41 -6.63 2.81
C MET A 18 10.46 -5.20 3.35
N MET A 19 11.62 -4.57 3.23
CA MET A 19 11.87 -3.20 3.65
C MET A 19 12.13 -2.29 2.46
N VAL A 20 11.68 -1.06 2.58
CA VAL A 20 11.98 0.02 1.64
C VAL A 20 12.97 0.98 2.30
N LEU A 21 14.08 1.24 1.62
CA LEU A 21 14.99 2.32 1.98
C LEU A 21 14.88 3.44 0.95
N GLU A 22 14.57 4.64 1.42
CA GLU A 22 14.54 5.86 0.62
C GLU A 22 15.73 6.73 1.01
N ASP A 23 16.59 7.02 0.03
CA ASP A 23 17.60 8.06 0.18
C ASP A 23 16.97 9.42 -0.15
N ARG A 24 16.93 10.31 0.84
CA ARG A 24 16.42 11.69 0.71
C ARG A 24 17.54 12.72 0.69
N GLY A 25 18.78 12.29 0.48
CA GLY A 25 19.98 13.12 0.42
C GLY A 25 20.52 13.53 1.79
N SER A 26 19.67 14.13 2.64
CA SER A 26 20.04 14.49 4.02
C SER A 26 19.72 13.42 5.04
N SER A 27 18.91 12.43 4.66
CA SER A 27 18.49 11.33 5.53
C SER A 27 18.20 10.08 4.72
N ILE A 28 18.36 8.94 5.38
CA ILE A 28 17.86 7.65 4.89
C ILE A 28 16.64 7.33 5.73
N VAL A 29 15.50 7.14 5.06
CA VAL A 29 14.27 6.69 5.69
C VAL A 29 14.12 5.20 5.40
N MET A 30 13.90 4.43 6.46
CA MET A 30 13.68 3.00 6.37
C MET A 30 12.30 2.68 6.93
N ARG A 31 11.52 1.93 6.16
CA ARG A 31 10.14 1.56 6.51
C ARG A 31 9.78 0.20 5.93
N THR A 32 8.77 -0.42 6.50
CA THR A 32 8.23 -1.66 5.94
C THR A 32 7.55 -1.38 4.61
N PHE A 33 7.48 -2.39 3.73
CA PHE A 33 6.74 -2.25 2.48
C PHE A 33 5.25 -1.95 2.71
N ALA A 34 4.66 -2.47 3.79
CA ALA A 34 3.28 -2.19 4.16
C ALA A 34 3.05 -0.72 4.50
N GLU A 35 3.92 -0.12 5.33
CA GLU A 35 3.88 1.32 5.63
C GLU A 35 4.07 2.15 4.36
N PHE A 36 5.01 1.76 3.48
CA PHE A 36 5.24 2.45 2.21
C PHE A 36 3.97 2.48 1.34
N VAL A 37 3.31 1.33 1.16
CA VAL A 37 2.09 1.22 0.36
C VAL A 37 0.94 2.02 0.97
N ALA A 38 0.76 1.92 2.29
CA ALA A 38 -0.31 2.65 2.99
C ALA A 38 -0.17 4.17 2.80
N ASP A 39 1.05 4.69 2.90
CA ASP A 39 1.33 6.12 2.68
C ASP A 39 1.04 6.57 1.25
N ILE A 40 1.48 5.79 0.26
CA ILE A 40 1.22 6.11 -1.16
C ILE A 40 -0.29 6.06 -1.45
N GLN A 41 -1.02 5.10 -0.88
CA GLN A 41 -2.47 5.05 -1.02
C GLN A 41 -3.17 6.23 -0.35
N ALA A 42 -2.71 6.65 0.84
CA ALA A 42 -3.25 7.83 1.52
C ALA A 42 -3.01 9.10 0.70
N TRP A 43 -1.80 9.29 0.19
CA TRP A 43 -1.46 10.40 -0.69
C TRP A 43 -2.29 10.39 -1.99
N SER A 44 -2.45 9.22 -2.61
CA SER A 44 -3.27 9.05 -3.81
C SER A 44 -4.73 9.47 -3.56
N ARG A 45 -5.32 9.06 -2.44
CA ARG A 45 -6.68 9.46 -2.05
C ARG A 45 -6.81 10.98 -1.88
N GLU A 46 -5.83 11.62 -1.27
CA GLU A 46 -5.81 13.07 -1.08
C GLU A 46 -5.70 13.83 -2.42
N VAL A 47 -4.85 13.36 -3.32
CA VAL A 47 -4.56 14.05 -4.59
C VAL A 47 -5.61 13.78 -5.67
N LEU A 48 -6.11 12.55 -5.77
CA LEU A 48 -7.05 12.15 -6.82
C LEU A 48 -8.53 12.27 -6.41
N GLY A 49 -8.82 12.39 -5.10
CA GLY A 49 -10.17 12.43 -4.56
C GLY A 49 -10.92 11.09 -4.63
N ASP A 50 -12.20 11.11 -4.25
CA ASP A 50 -13.07 9.93 -4.06
C ASP A 50 -13.74 9.43 -5.35
N LYS A 51 -13.13 9.71 -6.51
CA LYS A 51 -13.64 9.18 -7.78
C LYS A 51 -13.18 7.73 -7.86
N ASN A 52 -14.09 6.76 -7.78
CA ASN A 52 -13.93 5.31 -8.08
C ASN A 52 -12.60 4.94 -8.78
N LEU A 53 -11.49 4.92 -8.04
CA LEU A 53 -10.14 4.71 -8.58
C LEU A 53 -9.42 3.59 -7.82
N THR A 54 -10.06 3.02 -6.80
CA THR A 54 -9.49 1.85 -6.14
C THR A 54 -9.68 0.63 -7.03
N VAL A 55 -8.73 -0.30 -6.95
CA VAL A 55 -8.81 -1.59 -7.66
C VAL A 55 -10.06 -2.36 -7.23
N ASP A 56 -10.46 -2.25 -5.96
CA ASP A 56 -11.67 -2.89 -5.44
C ASP A 56 -12.94 -2.32 -6.06
N ASP A 57 -13.01 -0.99 -6.26
CA ASP A 57 -14.15 -0.36 -6.96
C ASP A 57 -14.23 -0.81 -8.41
N PHE A 58 -13.09 -0.84 -9.11
CA PHE A 58 -12.99 -1.35 -10.47
C PHE A 58 -13.42 -2.83 -10.56
N LEU A 59 -12.97 -3.67 -9.62
CA LEU A 59 -13.35 -5.08 -9.57
C LEU A 59 -14.85 -5.24 -9.25
N ALA A 60 -15.42 -4.41 -8.37
CA ALA A 60 -16.84 -4.42 -8.05
C ALA A 60 -17.71 -3.95 -9.23
N GLU A 61 -17.25 -2.97 -10.01
CA GLU A 61 -17.90 -2.54 -11.26
C GLU A 61 -17.85 -3.66 -12.31
N ARG A 62 -16.68 -4.27 -12.54
CA ARG A 62 -16.53 -5.38 -13.48
C ARG A 62 -17.38 -6.60 -13.12
N ARG A 63 -17.55 -6.90 -11.83
CA ARG A 63 -18.48 -7.94 -11.36
C ARG A 63 -19.94 -7.60 -11.66
N ARG A 64 -20.34 -6.33 -11.52
CA ARG A 64 -21.69 -5.85 -11.85
C ARG A 64 -21.96 -5.86 -13.36
N ASP A 65 -20.95 -5.55 -14.17
CA ASP A 65 -21.06 -5.64 -15.64
C ASP A 65 -21.23 -7.09 -16.09
N ALA A 66 -20.38 -8.00 -15.58
CA ALA A 66 -20.50 -9.42 -15.89
C ALA A 66 -21.88 -9.98 -15.49
N ALA A 67 -22.37 -9.62 -14.29
CA ALA A 67 -23.70 -10.06 -13.84
C ALA A 67 -24.86 -9.55 -14.73
N ARG A 68 -24.71 -8.36 -15.34
CA ARG A 68 -25.69 -7.85 -16.33
C ARG A 68 -25.63 -8.63 -17.63
N GLU A 69 -24.43 -8.90 -18.13
CA GLU A 69 -24.19 -9.64 -19.38
C GLU A 69 -24.75 -11.08 -19.32
N PHE A 70 -24.67 -11.74 -18.15
CA PHE A 70 -25.27 -13.07 -17.93
C PHE A 70 -26.78 -13.07 -17.65
N SER A 71 -27.41 -11.91 -17.47
CA SER A 71 -28.85 -11.79 -17.19
C SER A 71 -29.71 -11.44 -18.41
N GLU A 72 -29.05 -11.09 -19.53
CA GLU A 72 -29.69 -10.76 -20.80
C GLU A 72 -29.72 -11.95 -21.79
N ASP A 73 -29.18 -13.11 -21.40
CA ASP A 73 -29.26 -14.43 -22.07
C ASP A 73 -30.31 -15.34 -21.37
#